data_AF-A0A964KVS3-F1
#
_entry.id   AF-A0A964KVS3-F1
#
_cell.length_a   1.000
_cell.length_b   1.000
_cell.length_c   1.000
_cell.angle_alpha   90.00
_cell.angle_beta   90.00
_cell.angle_gamma   90.00
#
_symmetry.space_group_name_H-M   'P 1'
#
loop_
_entity.id
_entity.type
_entity.pdbx_description
1 polymer ?
#
loop_
_entity_poly.entity_id
_entity_poly.type
_entity_poly.pdbx_seq_one_letter_code
_entity_poly.pdbx_strand_id
1 'polypeptide(L)'
;ELALLDASGQGPELDVCLECGRAPVAGEALRWDEEGAGIRCASHALGGAFSSDALRLMRALRRFAPEELVSLTLPPAPQREVSWALRVAVHLLFGTEPKSRSFMDEVLAP
;
A
#
# COMPACT_ATOMS: atom_id res chain seq x y z
N GLU A 1 5.16 -0.49 -8.37
CA GLU A 1 5.32 -1.37 -7.19
C GLU A 1 4.13 -2.29 -7.02
N LEU A 2 2.91 -1.78 -6.83
CA LEU A 2 1.72 -2.62 -6.68
C LEU A 2 1.52 -3.62 -7.83
N ALA A 3 1.60 -3.17 -9.09
CA ALA A 3 1.52 -4.07 -10.25
C ALA A 3 2.62 -5.15 -10.28
N LEU A 4 3.82 -4.84 -9.74
CA LEU A 4 4.91 -5.82 -9.63
C LEU A 4 4.58 -6.89 -8.57
N LEU A 5 4.08 -6.47 -7.41
CA LEU A 5 3.63 -7.36 -6.35
C LEU A 5 2.50 -8.27 -6.85
N ASP A 6 1.48 -7.70 -7.50
CA ASP A 6 0.36 -8.45 -8.06
C ASP A 6 0.83 -9.48 -9.10
N ALA A 7 1.73 -9.09 -10.03
CA ALA A 7 2.27 -9.99 -11.04
C ALA A 7 3.14 -11.13 -10.45
N SER A 8 3.74 -10.92 -9.27
CA SER A 8 4.49 -11.94 -8.54
C SER A 8 3.63 -12.87 -7.68
N GLY A 9 2.30 -12.66 -7.65
CA GLY A 9 1.38 -13.39 -6.76
C GLY A 9 1.49 -12.99 -5.30
N GLN A 10 2.15 -11.86 -5.00
CA GLN A 10 2.36 -11.31 -3.65
C GLN A 10 1.59 -9.98 -3.46
N GLY A 11 0.52 -9.82 -4.22
CA GLY A 11 -0.35 -8.66 -4.13
C GLY A 11 -1.01 -8.60 -2.75
N PRO A 12 -1.07 -7.42 -2.11
CA PRO A 12 -1.62 -7.34 -0.76
C PRO A 12 -3.12 -7.62 -0.68
N GLU A 13 -3.56 -8.17 0.46
CA GLU A 13 -4.98 -8.34 0.83
C GLU A 13 -5.56 -7.00 1.33
N LEU A 14 -6.60 -6.52 0.65
CA LEU A 14 -7.17 -5.19 0.85
C LEU A 14 -8.64 -5.23 1.24
N ASP A 15 -9.32 -6.36 1.09
CA ASP A 15 -10.78 -6.45 1.19
C ASP A 15 -11.25 -6.96 2.54
N VAL A 16 -10.38 -7.68 3.25
CA VAL A 16 -10.67 -8.21 4.58
C VAL A 16 -9.49 -8.04 5.54
N CYS A 17 -9.79 -7.98 6.83
CA CYS A 17 -8.77 -8.09 7.87
C CYS A 17 -8.09 -9.46 7.78
N LEU A 18 -6.76 -9.47 7.73
CA LEU A 18 -5.96 -10.70 7.69
C LEU A 18 -6.25 -11.67 8.86
N GLU A 19 -6.67 -11.15 10.01
CA GLU A 19 -6.94 -11.98 11.20
C GLU A 19 -8.36 -12.54 11.21
N CYS A 20 -9.38 -11.68 11.10
CA CYS A 20 -10.76 -12.07 11.36
C CYS A 20 -11.64 -12.14 10.11
N GLY A 21 -11.09 -11.83 8.92
CA GLY A 21 -11.83 -11.87 7.66
C GLY A 21 -12.91 -10.79 7.51
N ARG A 22 -13.04 -9.85 8.47
CA ARG A 22 -14.04 -8.79 8.39
C ARG A 22 -13.63 -7.74 7.37
N ALA A 23 -14.57 -7.34 6.51
CA ALA A 23 -14.39 -6.21 5.61
C ALA A 23 -14.24 -4.87 6.37
N PRO A 24 -13.36 -3.97 5.91
CA PRO A 24 -13.14 -2.69 6.55
C PRO A 24 -14.29 -1.72 6.28
N VAL A 25 -14.62 -0.90 7.29
CA VAL A 25 -15.64 0.14 7.22
C VAL A 25 -15.01 1.49 6.84
N ALA A 26 -15.74 2.29 6.07
CA ALA A 26 -15.30 3.63 5.69
C ALA A 26 -14.97 4.50 6.93
N GLY A 27 -13.82 5.17 6.91
CA GLY A 27 -13.38 6.03 8.01
C GLY A 27 -12.77 5.29 9.20
N GLU A 28 -12.71 3.96 9.19
CA GLU A 28 -12.12 3.21 10.29
C GLU A 28 -10.58 3.34 10.31
N ALA A 29 -10.01 3.25 11.51
CA ALA A 29 -8.58 3.09 11.68
C ALA A 29 -8.17 1.66 11.32
N LEU A 30 -7.17 1.53 10.43
CA LEU A 30 -6.61 0.25 10.03
C LEU A 30 -5.14 0.17 10.45
N ARG A 31 -4.61 -1.04 10.35
CA ARG A 31 -3.17 -1.29 10.38
C ARG A 31 -2.73 -1.96 9.10
N TRP A 32 -1.49 -1.70 8.72
CA TRP A 32 -0.80 -2.42 7.65
C TRP A 32 0.13 -3.45 8.28
N ASP A 33 -0.13 -4.72 8.01
CA ASP A 33 0.75 -5.83 8.36
C ASP A 33 1.80 -5.99 7.25
N GLU A 34 3.05 -5.64 7.57
CA GLU A 34 4.17 -5.65 6.64
C GLU A 34 4.51 -7.08 6.19
N GLU A 35 4.50 -8.03 7.12
CA GLU A 35 4.85 -9.43 6.85
C GLU A 35 3.68 -10.16 6.18
N GLY A 36 2.46 -9.89 6.63
CA GLY A 36 1.24 -10.47 6.06
C GLY A 36 0.80 -9.86 4.73
N ALA A 37 1.48 -8.79 4.27
CA ALA A 37 1.13 -8.02 3.09
C ALA A 37 -0.37 -7.68 3.01
N GLY A 38 -0.91 -6.99 4.01
CA GLY A 38 -2.32 -6.66 3.99
C GLY A 38 -2.83 -5.86 5.17
N ILE A 39 -4.13 -5.66 5.22
CA ILE A 39 -4.76 -4.83 6.25
C ILE A 39 -5.20 -5.62 7.48
N ARG A 40 -5.15 -4.96 8.64
CA ARG A 40 -5.77 -5.42 9.87
C ARG A 40 -6.70 -4.37 10.46
N CYS A 41 -7.81 -4.81 11.05
CA CYS A 41 -8.74 -3.92 11.73
C CYS A 41 -8.19 -3.46 13.09
N ALA A 42 -8.75 -2.37 13.63
CA ALA A 42 -8.37 -1.82 14.94
C ALA A 42 -8.41 -2.84 16.10
N SER A 43 -9.33 -3.82 16.07
CA SER A 43 -9.43 -4.87 17.10
C SER A 43 -8.30 -5.91 17.04
N HIS A 44 -7.63 -6.04 15.90
CA HIS A 44 -6.51 -6.95 15.68
C HIS A 44 -5.28 -6.15 15.25
N ALA A 45 -4.98 -5.09 16.01
CA ALA A 45 -3.96 -4.12 15.64
C ALA A 45 -2.55 -4.73 15.71
N LEU A 46 -1.98 -5.01 14.54
CA LEU A 46 -0.57 -5.35 14.34
C LEU A 46 -0.05 -4.57 13.13
N GLY A 47 1.17 -4.06 13.23
CA GLY A 47 1.82 -3.28 12.17
C GLY A 47 1.54 -1.78 12.22
N GLY A 48 1.94 -1.07 11.16
CA GLY A 48 1.91 0.39 11.08
C GLY A 48 0.50 0.97 10.95
N ALA A 49 0.31 2.24 11.32
CA ALA A 49 -0.96 2.93 11.10
C ALA A 49 -1.28 3.02 9.60
N PHE A 50 -2.53 2.73 9.23
CA PHE A 50 -2.98 2.80 7.85
C PHE A 50 -4.40 3.38 7.81
N SER A 51 -4.62 4.40 7.01
CA SER A 51 -5.91 5.08 6.92
C SER A 51 -6.86 4.41 5.94
N SER A 52 -8.16 4.60 6.15
CA SER A 52 -9.17 4.16 5.18
C SER A 52 -9.04 4.86 3.81
N ASP A 53 -8.48 6.07 3.76
CA ASP A 53 -8.20 6.78 2.51
C ASP A 53 -6.99 6.20 1.77
N ALA A 54 -5.93 5.80 2.49
CA ALA A 54 -4.83 5.06 1.89
C ALA A 54 -5.28 3.70 1.33
N LEU A 55 -6.21 3.01 2.03
CA LEU A 55 -6.83 1.79 1.51
C LEU A 55 -7.62 2.04 0.22
N ARG A 56 -8.43 3.11 0.17
CA ARG A 56 -9.15 3.50 -1.04
C ARG A 56 -8.19 3.78 -2.20
N LEU A 57 -7.09 4.49 -1.93
CA LEU A 57 -6.06 4.77 -2.93
C LEU A 57 -5.40 3.49 -3.44
N MET A 58 -5.02 2.56 -2.56
CA MET A 58 -4.41 1.29 -2.96
C MET A 58 -5.36 0.44 -3.83
N ARG A 59 -6.65 0.38 -3.46
CA ARG A 59 -7.67 -0.28 -4.29
C ARG A 59 -7.86 0.42 -5.65
N ALA A 60 -7.81 1.75 -5.68
CA ALA A 60 -7.88 2.51 -6.93
C ALA A 60 -6.68 2.22 -7.83
N LEU A 61 -5.47 2.16 -7.26
CA LEU A 61 -4.23 1.81 -7.98
C LEU A 61 -4.27 0.40 -8.59
N ARG A 62 -4.98 -0.54 -7.97
CA ARG A 62 -5.18 -1.89 -8.51
C ARG A 62 -6.26 -1.95 -9.60
N ARG A 63 -7.23 -1.04 -9.57
CA ARG A 63 -8.40 -1.05 -10.45
C ARG A 63 -8.21 -0.26 -11.75
N PHE A 64 -7.55 0.88 -11.66
CA PHE A 64 -7.44 1.83 -12.77
C PHE A 64 -6.06 1.77 -13.42
N ALA A 65 -6.00 2.05 -14.72
CA ALA A 65 -4.74 2.18 -15.43
C ALA A 65 -3.99 3.44 -14.95
N PRO A 66 -2.64 3.46 -15.00
CA PRO A 66 -1.86 4.61 -14.55
C PRO A 66 -2.30 5.93 -15.19
N GLU A 67 -2.63 5.91 -16.49
CA GLU A 67 -3.01 7.10 -17.26
C GLU A 67 -4.32 7.73 -16.73
N GLU A 68 -5.24 6.90 -16.22
CA GLU A 68 -6.51 7.37 -15.64
C GLU A 68 -6.26 8.08 -14.30
N LEU A 69 -5.26 7.62 -13.54
CA LEU A 69 -4.93 8.15 -12.22
C LEU A 69 -4.15 9.46 -12.26
N VAL A 70 -3.42 9.76 -13.34
CA VAL A 70 -2.66 11.02 -13.51
C VAL A 70 -3.55 12.26 -13.43
N SER A 71 -4.84 12.12 -13.75
CA SER A 71 -5.82 13.21 -13.68
C SER A 71 -6.30 13.53 -12.25
N LEU A 72 -5.94 12.70 -11.27
CA LEU A 72 -6.43 12.83 -9.89
C LEU A 72 -5.48 13.63 -9.02
N THR A 73 -6.00 14.71 -8.42
CA THR A 73 -5.32 15.36 -7.29
C THR A 73 -5.55 14.55 -6.02
N LEU A 74 -4.54 13.79 -5.62
CA LEU A 74 -4.61 12.95 -4.42
C LEU A 74 -4.09 13.73 -3.19
N PRO A 75 -4.73 13.59 -2.01
CA PRO A 75 -4.19 14.17 -0.79
C PRO A 75 -2.80 13.59 -0.44
N PRO A 76 -1.83 14.40 0.04
CA PRO A 76 -0.46 13.92 0.27
C PRO A 76 -0.33 12.83 1.35
N ALA A 77 -1.22 12.80 2.35
CA ALA A 77 -1.13 11.85 3.46
C ALA A 77 -1.37 10.39 3.02
N PRO A 78 -2.50 10.04 2.38
CA PRO A 78 -2.73 8.72 1.79
C PRO A 78 -1.62 8.28 0.82
N GLN A 79 -1.07 9.21 0.04
CA GLN A 79 0.03 8.90 -0.88
C GLN A 79 1.29 8.42 -0.14
N ARG A 80 1.66 9.09 0.96
CA ARG A 80 2.82 8.69 1.77
C ARG A 80 2.61 7.33 2.42
N GLU A 81 1.41 7.07 2.94
CA GLU A 81 1.06 5.79 3.55
C GLU A 81 1.14 4.64 2.53
N VAL A 82 0.57 4.81 1.33
CA VAL A 82 0.66 3.82 0.25
C VAL A 82 2.10 3.63 -0.23
N SER A 83 2.86 4.72 -0.40
CA SER A 83 4.27 4.64 -0.80
C SER A 83 5.10 3.87 0.23
N TRP A 84 4.92 4.14 1.52
CA TRP A 84 5.58 3.40 2.60
C TRP A 84 5.19 1.91 2.59
N ALA A 85 3.90 1.59 2.52
CA ALA A 85 3.41 0.21 2.51
C ALA A 85 3.98 -0.61 1.34
N LEU A 86 3.98 -0.03 0.12
CA LEU A 86 4.53 -0.67 -1.07
C LEU A 86 6.06 -0.81 -1.00
N ARG A 87 6.77 0.20 -0.48
CA ARG A 87 8.22 0.16 -0.27
C ARG A 87 8.61 -1.03 0.59
N VAL A 88 7.95 -1.15 1.75
CA VAL A 88 8.23 -2.22 2.71
C VAL A 88 7.94 -3.59 2.09
N ALA A 89 6.79 -3.75 1.42
CA ALA A 89 6.43 -5.02 0.78
C ALA A 89 7.43 -5.45 -0.32
N VAL A 90 7.85 -4.52 -1.18
CA VAL A 90 8.87 -4.78 -2.20
C VAL A 90 10.21 -5.14 -1.54
N HIS A 91 10.60 -4.42 -0.50
CA HIS A 91 11.85 -4.70 0.21
C HIS A 91 11.87 -6.11 0.83
N LEU A 92 10.78 -6.49 1.51
CA LEU A 92 10.64 -7.83 2.11
C LEU A 92 10.67 -8.94 1.05
N LEU A 93 10.06 -8.71 -0.12
CA LEU A 93 10.01 -9.71 -1.18
C LEU A 93 11.35 -9.90 -1.91
N PHE A 94 12.07 -8.81 -2.21
CA PHE A 94 13.27 -8.85 -3.04
C PHE A 94 14.59 -8.81 -2.25
N GLY A 95 14.53 -8.57 -0.93
CA GLY A 95 15.67 -8.58 -0.02
C GLY A 95 16.70 -7.47 -0.22
N THR A 96 16.58 -6.68 -1.30
CA THR A 96 17.41 -5.51 -1.60
C THR A 96 16.54 -4.44 -2.27
N GLU A 97 16.86 -3.18 -2.00
CA GLU A 97 16.16 -2.08 -2.66
C GLU A 97 16.58 -1.98 -4.14
N PRO A 98 15.64 -1.86 -5.10
CA PRO A 98 15.99 -1.76 -6.51
C PRO A 98 16.88 -0.54 -6.78
N LYS A 99 18.00 -0.72 -7.49
CA LYS A 99 18.93 0.40 -7.83
C LYS A 99 18.28 1.53 -8.63
N SER A 100 17.23 1.23 -9.42
CA SER A 100 16.44 2.24 -10.12
C SER A 100 15.71 3.17 -9.17
N ARG A 101 15.45 2.74 -7.93
CA ARG A 101 14.73 3.48 -6.91
C ARG A 101 15.61 4.50 -6.20
N SER A 102 16.82 4.11 -5.79
CA SER A 102 17.77 5.06 -5.19
C SER A 102 18.09 6.23 -6.14
N PHE A 103 18.17 5.93 -7.44
CA PHE A 103 18.31 6.95 -8.48
C PHE A 103 17.07 7.88 -8.57
N MET A 104 15.86 7.33 -8.49
CA MET A 104 14.63 8.14 -8.52
C MET A 104 14.47 9.03 -7.29
N ASP A 105 14.79 8.54 -6.09
CA ASP A 105 14.75 9.34 -4.87
C ASP A 105 15.79 10.48 -4.93
N GLU A 106 16.96 10.27 -5.55
CA GLU A 106 17.95 11.33 -5.82
C GLU A 106 17.44 12.39 -6.80
N VAL A 107 16.80 11.97 -7.90
CA VAL A 107 16.27 12.89 -8.93
C VAL A 107 15.06 13.70 -8.44
N LEU A 108 14.26 13.13 -7.53
CA LEU A 108 13.07 13.77 -6.96
C LEU A 108 13.35 14.56 -5.67
N ALA A 109 14.58 14.50 -5.15
CA ALA A 109 14.99 15.33 -4.02
C ALA A 109 15.01 16.81 -4.46
N PRO A 110 14.41 17.73 -3.69
CA PRO A 110 14.34 19.15 -4.02
C PRO A 110 15.71 19.85 -3.98
#